data_AF-A0A6N4WPP8-F1
#
_entry.id   AF-A0A6N4WPP8-F1
#
_cell.length_a   1.000
_cell.length_b   1.000
_cell.length_c   1.000
_cell.angle_alpha   90.00
_cell.angle_beta   90.00
_cell.angle_gamma   90.00
#
_symmetry.space_group_name_H-M   'P 1'
#
loop_
_entity.id
_entity.type
_entity.pdbx_description
1 polymer ?
#
loop_
_entity_poly.entity_id
_entity_poly.type
_entity_poly.pdbx_seq_one_letter_code
_entity_poly.pdbx_strand_id
1 'polypeptide(L)'
;MRICLSALISLCSLLLSATSWAETNTGVWEVLEDCRLVSDPNNDGDSFKVKHEDQTFIIRLYFVDCLETNEAYMDRVRDQARYFSIPTPDVIKAGQLAKAYTHKFLRGEFTVITQWADARGSKQKRFFGLVRSKSGEMLSEALVRNGLARIYGMPTKGRWPDGVMPRTHLSKLKQHERNAQRTRTGIWSDSPDSLQLAGLNALTADIENRDAAATPSSTKAVVVSTASRTGKLILNTASAEQLESLPGIGPALAASIIAARPIAAVDDLAKISGITLNKIDAFRNQVLTDEPPPPPQTAAFYLADIDSYLNKDATVIVASVAQSDLSAPDSFRAVLLDTANQNEAGGQIPALIPDEFYDSFIQYYQEPGRSFTGLLFQHNANTVLVYSRK
;
A
#
# COMPACT_ATOMS: atom_id res chain seq x y z
N MET A 1 93.25 8.50 26.01
CA MET A 1 92.33 9.62 26.29
C MET A 1 90.92 9.17 25.87
N ARG A 2 90.03 8.95 26.87
CA ARG A 2 88.53 8.83 26.83
C ARG A 2 87.92 7.64 26.04
N ILE A 3 87.61 6.49 26.68
CA ILE A 3 86.41 6.08 27.46
C ILE A 3 85.13 5.94 26.61
N CYS A 4 84.51 4.74 26.58
CA CYS A 4 83.08 4.55 26.88
C CYS A 4 82.60 3.08 26.96
N LEU A 5 81.68 2.89 27.92
CA LEU A 5 80.98 1.69 28.42
C LEU A 5 80.10 0.94 27.39
N SER A 6 79.83 -0.34 27.64
CA SER A 6 78.58 -1.01 27.20
C SER A 6 78.08 -1.94 28.31
N ALA A 7 76.91 -1.62 28.87
CA ALA A 7 76.18 -2.41 29.85
C ALA A 7 75.07 -3.20 29.13
N LEU A 8 74.97 -4.50 29.42
CA LEU A 8 73.91 -5.39 28.95
C LEU A 8 72.74 -5.34 29.96
N ILE A 9 71.56 -4.89 29.53
CA ILE A 9 70.30 -5.03 30.28
C ILE A 9 69.43 -6.04 29.54
N SER A 10 69.12 -7.14 30.22
CA SER A 10 68.15 -8.16 29.82
C SER A 10 66.74 -7.59 29.90
N LEU A 11 66.01 -7.54 28.78
CA LEU A 11 64.60 -7.14 28.75
C LEU A 11 63.73 -8.34 28.33
N CYS A 12 62.99 -8.87 29.30
CA CYS A 12 61.87 -9.80 29.09
C CYS A 12 60.90 -9.23 28.05
N SER A 13 60.79 -9.91 26.92
CA SER A 13 59.74 -9.64 25.92
C SER A 13 58.50 -10.44 26.29
N LEU A 14 57.59 -9.83 27.07
CA LEU A 14 56.19 -10.25 27.06
C LEU A 14 55.64 -9.97 25.66
N LEU A 15 55.56 -11.01 24.83
CA LEU A 15 54.73 -11.00 23.63
C LEU A 15 53.27 -10.99 24.08
N LEU A 16 52.71 -9.78 24.24
CA LEU A 16 51.28 -9.59 24.11
C LEU A 16 50.91 -10.00 22.68
N SER A 17 50.32 -11.17 22.52
CA SER A 17 49.53 -11.53 21.35
C SER A 17 48.33 -10.60 21.29
N ALA A 18 48.53 -9.39 20.75
CA ALA A 18 47.46 -8.62 20.17
C ALA A 18 46.94 -9.44 18.99
N THR A 19 45.79 -10.10 19.18
CA THR A 19 45.07 -10.75 18.10
C THR A 19 44.75 -9.70 17.05
N SER A 20 45.52 -9.72 15.97
CA SER A 20 45.24 -8.99 14.75
C SER A 20 43.85 -9.41 14.28
N TRP A 21 42.98 -8.43 14.01
CA TRP A 21 41.80 -8.66 13.19
C TRP A 21 42.30 -9.26 11.87
N ALA A 22 42.06 -10.55 11.65
CA ALA A 22 42.15 -11.10 10.31
C ALA A 22 41.27 -10.21 9.43
N GLU A 23 41.83 -9.68 8.34
CA GLU A 23 41.10 -8.85 7.39
C GLU A 23 39.90 -9.66 6.90
N THR A 24 38.71 -9.37 7.41
CA THR A 24 37.47 -9.99 6.95
C THR A 24 37.31 -9.61 5.48
N ASN A 25 37.31 -10.61 4.58
CA ASN A 25 37.17 -10.40 3.15
C ASN A 25 35.72 -10.02 2.82
N THR A 26 35.42 -8.72 2.94
CA THR A 26 34.11 -8.15 2.62
C THR A 26 33.67 -8.58 1.22
N GLY A 27 32.46 -9.12 1.10
CA GLY A 27 31.90 -9.59 -0.17
C GLY A 27 32.04 -11.09 -0.45
N VAL A 28 32.85 -11.82 0.34
CA VAL A 28 32.89 -13.30 0.31
C VAL A 28 31.94 -13.84 1.39
N TRP A 29 31.19 -14.88 1.06
CA TRP A 29 30.30 -15.52 2.04
C TRP A 29 31.08 -16.33 3.07
N GLU A 30 30.74 -16.13 4.33
CA GLU A 30 31.21 -16.93 5.46
C GLU A 30 30.01 -17.53 6.21
N VAL A 31 30.22 -18.74 6.74
CA VAL A 31 29.27 -19.47 7.57
C VAL A 31 29.91 -19.64 8.94
N LEU A 32 29.42 -18.87 9.91
CA LEU A 32 29.91 -18.85 11.28
C LEU A 32 29.02 -19.76 12.13
N GLU A 33 29.48 -20.97 12.39
CA GLU A 33 28.79 -21.92 13.27
C GLU A 33 29.03 -21.57 14.75
N ASP A 34 28.28 -22.19 15.66
CA ASP A 34 28.45 -22.01 17.11
C ASP A 34 28.40 -20.56 17.62
N CYS A 35 27.69 -19.68 16.92
CA CYS A 35 27.46 -18.32 17.36
C CYS A 35 26.56 -18.29 18.59
N ARG A 36 26.79 -17.33 19.49
CA ARG A 36 25.96 -17.10 20.69
C ARG A 36 25.52 -15.66 20.80
N LEU A 37 24.31 -15.46 21.34
CA LEU A 37 23.78 -14.13 21.63
C LEU A 37 24.53 -13.54 22.82
N VAL A 38 25.05 -12.33 22.67
CA VAL A 38 25.63 -11.55 23.77
C VAL A 38 24.56 -10.61 24.30
N SER A 39 24.36 -10.61 25.63
CA SER A 39 23.44 -9.67 26.27
C SER A 39 23.93 -8.23 26.06
N ASP A 40 23.12 -7.42 25.40
CA ASP A 40 23.35 -6.00 25.18
C ASP A 40 22.00 -5.27 25.23
N PRO A 41 21.87 -4.12 25.92
CA PRO A 41 20.61 -3.39 26.00
C PRO A 41 20.09 -2.95 24.62
N ASN A 42 21.00 -2.78 23.65
CA ASN A 42 20.67 -2.36 22.28
C ASN A 42 20.23 -3.52 21.37
N ASN A 43 20.20 -4.76 21.86
CA ASN A 43 19.63 -5.86 21.09
C ASN A 43 18.14 -5.62 20.88
N ASP A 44 17.66 -5.81 19.66
CA ASP A 44 16.26 -5.76 19.27
C ASP A 44 15.88 -7.00 18.44
N GLY A 45 14.78 -6.94 17.69
CA GLY A 45 14.26 -8.07 16.92
C GLY A 45 15.11 -8.44 15.70
N ASP A 46 15.71 -7.47 15.00
CA ASP A 46 16.46 -7.68 13.75
C ASP A 46 17.94 -7.28 13.84
N SER A 47 18.38 -6.65 14.94
CA SER A 47 19.74 -6.22 15.21
C SER A 47 20.20 -6.66 16.60
N PHE A 48 21.24 -7.49 16.67
CA PHE A 48 21.71 -8.04 17.94
C PHE A 48 23.20 -8.38 17.93
N LYS A 49 23.78 -8.38 19.13
CA LYS A 49 25.19 -8.65 19.37
C LYS A 49 25.46 -10.15 19.43
N VAL A 50 26.44 -10.60 18.66
CA VAL A 50 26.81 -11.99 18.49
C VAL A 50 28.26 -12.18 18.93
N LYS A 51 28.54 -13.28 19.61
CA LYS A 51 29.88 -13.81 19.85
C LYS A 51 30.11 -15.03 18.98
N HIS A 52 31.25 -15.05 18.30
CA HIS A 52 31.77 -16.21 17.58
C HIS A 52 33.27 -16.27 17.86
N GLU A 53 33.74 -17.42 18.36
CA GLU A 53 35.10 -17.57 18.90
C GLU A 53 35.44 -16.45 19.92
N ASP A 54 36.54 -15.72 19.72
CA ASP A 54 36.97 -14.61 20.57
C ASP A 54 36.44 -13.24 20.09
N GLN A 55 35.63 -13.21 19.03
CA GLN A 55 35.13 -11.99 18.43
C GLN A 55 33.70 -11.68 18.86
N THR A 56 33.37 -10.39 18.91
CA THR A 56 32.01 -9.91 19.15
C THR A 56 31.67 -8.80 18.16
N PHE A 57 30.52 -8.92 17.50
CA PHE A 57 30.05 -7.99 16.48
C PHE A 57 28.52 -7.91 16.51
N ILE A 58 27.94 -6.92 15.82
CA ILE A 58 26.47 -6.79 15.71
C ILE A 58 26.03 -7.32 14.35
N ILE A 59 25.04 -8.19 14.34
CA ILE A 59 24.34 -8.64 13.14
C ILE A 59 23.03 -7.89 13.01
N ARG A 60 22.79 -7.31 11.83
CA ARG A 60 21.47 -6.91 11.35
C ARG A 60 20.96 -7.92 10.36
N LEU A 61 19.70 -8.31 10.44
CA LEU A 61 19.14 -9.28 9.50
C LEU A 61 19.08 -8.70 8.08
N TYR A 62 19.37 -9.53 7.09
CA TYR A 62 18.94 -9.29 5.72
C TYR A 62 17.42 -9.50 5.60
N PHE A 63 16.81 -8.83 4.61
CA PHE A 63 15.41 -8.96 4.15
C PHE A 63 14.28 -8.54 5.10
N VAL A 64 14.54 -8.42 6.40
CA VAL A 64 13.49 -8.12 7.38
C VAL A 64 13.87 -6.96 8.30
N ASP A 65 12.87 -6.21 8.73
CA ASP A 65 12.97 -5.12 9.71
C ASP A 65 11.92 -5.38 10.80
N CYS A 66 12.37 -5.49 12.04
CA CYS A 66 11.47 -5.60 13.17
C CYS A 66 10.94 -4.22 13.55
N LEU A 67 9.76 -4.18 14.18
CA LEU A 67 9.17 -2.93 14.62
C LEU A 67 10.04 -2.28 15.71
N GLU A 68 10.06 -0.94 15.74
CA GLU A 68 10.83 -0.17 16.70
C GLU A 68 10.42 -0.51 18.13
N THR A 69 11.40 -0.51 19.04
CA THR A 69 11.18 -0.86 20.46
C THR A 69 10.97 0.36 21.34
N ASN A 70 11.10 1.57 20.81
CA ASN A 70 10.93 2.84 21.49
C ASN A 70 10.66 3.97 20.47
N GLU A 71 10.36 5.16 20.98
CA GLU A 71 9.95 6.33 20.18
C GLU A 71 11.13 7.19 19.67
N ALA A 72 12.39 6.74 19.82
CA ALA A 72 13.56 7.56 19.44
C ALA A 72 13.60 7.90 17.94
N TYR A 73 12.96 7.08 17.10
CA TYR A 73 12.90 7.23 15.65
C TYR A 73 11.45 7.29 15.15
N MET A 74 10.69 8.30 15.57
CA MET A 74 9.25 8.42 15.27
C MET A 74 8.89 8.31 13.78
N ASP A 75 9.76 8.73 12.86
CA ASP A 75 9.50 8.56 11.42
C ASP A 75 9.49 7.08 11.00
N ARG A 76 10.38 6.27 11.58
CA ARG A 76 10.37 4.81 11.40
C ARG A 76 9.16 4.16 12.06
N VAL A 77 8.78 4.64 13.26
CA VAL A 77 7.59 4.15 13.96
C VAL A 77 6.34 4.40 13.11
N ARG A 78 6.19 5.61 12.55
CA ARG A 78 5.08 5.94 11.64
C ARG A 78 5.10 5.09 10.37
N ASP A 79 6.25 4.96 9.73
CA ASP A 79 6.42 4.10 8.54
C ASP A 79 6.04 2.63 8.80
N GLN A 80 6.41 2.08 9.95
CA GLN A 80 6.02 0.73 10.36
C GLN A 80 4.52 0.64 10.69
N ALA A 81 3.97 1.62 11.41
CA ALA A 81 2.53 1.70 11.67
C ALA A 81 1.73 1.66 10.36
N ARG A 82 2.21 2.39 9.35
CA ARG A 82 1.63 2.40 8.01
C ARG A 82 1.71 1.04 7.32
N TYR A 83 2.88 0.40 7.35
CA TYR A 83 3.09 -0.92 6.76
C TYR A 83 2.12 -1.97 7.30
N PHE A 84 1.94 -2.00 8.61
CA PHE A 84 1.09 -2.97 9.29
C PHE A 84 -0.37 -2.53 9.42
N SER A 85 -0.71 -1.31 9.02
CA SER A 85 -2.05 -0.73 9.16
C SER A 85 -2.53 -0.74 10.63
N ILE A 86 -1.67 -0.28 11.55
CA ILE A 86 -1.92 -0.23 12.99
C ILE A 86 -1.72 1.18 13.55
N PRO A 87 -2.26 1.48 14.74
CA PRO A 87 -1.89 2.69 15.49
C PRO A 87 -0.40 2.70 15.88
N THR A 88 0.22 3.89 15.84
CA THR A 88 1.62 4.11 16.26
C THR A 88 1.97 3.52 17.64
N PRO A 89 1.11 3.60 18.69
CA PRO A 89 1.42 2.99 19.99
C PRO A 89 1.58 1.47 19.96
N ASP A 90 0.98 0.77 18.98
CA ASP A 90 1.05 -0.68 18.89
C ASP A 90 2.35 -1.17 18.22
N VAL A 91 3.02 -0.30 17.46
CA VAL A 91 4.37 -0.55 16.90
C VAL A 91 5.35 -0.90 18.02
N ILE A 92 5.37 -0.11 19.09
CA ILE A 92 6.33 -0.29 20.18
C ILE A 92 6.09 -1.61 20.92
N LYS A 93 4.83 -1.96 21.17
CA LYS A 93 4.46 -3.24 21.79
C LYS A 93 4.91 -4.41 20.93
N ALA A 94 4.65 -4.35 19.62
CA ALA A 94 5.07 -5.36 18.67
C ALA A 94 6.59 -5.47 18.55
N GLY A 95 7.32 -4.35 18.58
CA GLY A 95 8.77 -4.32 18.61
C GLY A 95 9.35 -5.03 19.83
N GLN A 96 8.73 -4.83 21.02
CA GLN A 96 9.11 -5.56 22.23
C GLN A 96 8.83 -7.06 22.13
N LEU A 97 7.71 -7.45 21.50
CA LEU A 97 7.42 -8.87 21.21
C LEU A 97 8.44 -9.48 20.25
N ALA A 98 8.82 -8.76 19.18
CA ALA A 98 9.83 -9.18 18.23
C ALA A 98 11.20 -9.37 18.91
N LYS A 99 11.61 -8.41 19.75
CA LYS A 99 12.83 -8.51 20.57
C LYS A 99 12.81 -9.75 21.47
N ALA A 100 11.70 -9.97 22.18
CA ALA A 100 11.55 -11.14 23.07
C ALA A 100 11.59 -12.46 22.28
N TYR A 101 10.95 -12.50 21.10
CA TYR A 101 10.94 -13.64 20.21
C TYR A 101 12.35 -13.96 19.71
N THR A 102 13.08 -12.97 19.18
CA THR A 102 14.46 -13.14 18.73
C THR A 102 15.37 -13.61 19.86
N HIS A 103 15.27 -13.04 21.05
CA HIS A 103 16.04 -13.51 22.21
C HIS A 103 15.71 -14.98 22.55
N LYS A 104 14.45 -15.41 22.43
CA LYS A 104 14.06 -16.82 22.66
C LYS A 104 14.60 -17.73 21.56
N PHE A 105 14.50 -17.30 20.30
CA PHE A 105 14.97 -18.05 19.13
C PHE A 105 16.48 -18.29 19.17
N LEU A 106 17.24 -17.29 19.62
CA LEU A 106 18.70 -17.32 19.71
C LEU A 106 19.24 -17.90 21.03
N ARG A 107 18.40 -18.59 21.82
CA ARG A 107 18.88 -19.32 22.99
C ARG A 107 19.73 -20.51 22.55
N GLY A 108 20.98 -20.55 23.02
CA GLY A 108 21.93 -21.60 22.67
C GLY A 108 22.87 -21.19 21.54
N GLU A 109 23.17 -22.14 20.67
CA GLU A 109 24.01 -21.95 19.48
C GLU A 109 23.15 -21.74 18.24
N PHE A 110 23.61 -20.88 17.35
CA PHE A 110 23.03 -20.65 16.03
C PHE A 110 24.13 -20.40 15.00
N THR A 111 23.75 -20.43 13.72
CA THR A 111 24.66 -20.12 12.62
C THR A 111 24.38 -18.71 12.10
N VAL A 112 25.42 -17.93 11.87
CA VAL A 112 25.37 -16.66 11.14
C VAL A 112 25.98 -16.88 9.76
N ILE A 113 25.29 -16.46 8.70
CA ILE A 113 25.81 -16.47 7.33
C ILE A 113 25.92 -15.02 6.86
N THR A 114 27.12 -14.55 6.60
CA THR A 114 27.39 -13.13 6.33
C THR A 114 28.40 -12.93 5.21
N GLN A 115 28.39 -11.75 4.59
CA GLN A 115 29.44 -11.28 3.69
C GLN A 115 30.20 -10.08 4.27
N TRP A 116 30.03 -9.84 5.58
CA TRP A 116 30.57 -8.68 6.29
C TRP A 116 30.20 -7.33 5.67
N ALA A 117 29.06 -7.27 4.97
CA ALA A 117 28.55 -6.03 4.40
C ALA A 117 28.13 -5.06 5.51
N ASP A 118 28.62 -3.82 5.44
CA ASP A 118 28.31 -2.80 6.43
C ASP A 118 26.81 -2.49 6.49
N ALA A 119 26.26 -2.55 7.71
CA ALA A 119 24.87 -2.26 8.03
C ALA A 119 24.70 -0.90 8.72
N ARG A 120 25.63 0.04 8.48
CA ARG A 120 25.59 1.45 8.91
C ARG A 120 25.57 1.62 10.44
N GLY A 121 26.45 0.91 11.14
CA GLY A 121 26.63 1.07 12.59
C GLY A 121 27.35 2.39 12.93
N SER A 122 26.83 3.18 13.88
CA SER A 122 27.43 4.46 14.27
C SER A 122 28.65 4.30 15.19
N LYS A 123 28.47 3.67 16.37
CA LYS A 123 29.51 3.52 17.40
C LYS A 123 30.16 2.13 17.45
N GLN A 124 29.49 1.11 16.92
CA GLN A 124 29.97 -0.27 16.85
C GLN A 124 29.73 -0.80 15.44
N LYS A 125 30.68 -1.56 14.89
CA LYS A 125 30.54 -2.16 13.56
C LYS A 125 29.34 -3.11 13.55
N ARG A 126 28.45 -2.91 12.59
CA ARG A 126 27.24 -3.68 12.37
C ARG A 126 27.30 -4.26 10.98
N PHE A 127 27.00 -5.55 10.85
CA PHE A 127 27.06 -6.25 9.57
C PHE A 127 25.73 -6.90 9.26
N PHE A 128 25.40 -6.99 7.98
CA PHE A 128 24.23 -7.77 7.58
C PHE A 128 24.50 -9.28 7.67
N GLY A 129 23.53 -10.05 8.14
CA GLY A 129 23.64 -11.50 8.26
C GLY A 129 22.29 -12.22 8.11
N LEU A 130 22.37 -13.47 7.65
CA LEU A 130 21.28 -14.44 7.76
C LEU A 130 21.54 -15.25 9.01
N VAL A 131 20.48 -15.62 9.74
CA VAL A 131 20.62 -16.33 11.02
C VAL A 131 19.72 -17.55 11.04
N ARG A 132 20.35 -18.71 11.26
CA ARG A 132 19.71 -20.01 11.24
C ARG A 132 19.89 -20.71 12.58
N SER A 133 18.81 -21.25 13.13
CA SER A 133 18.88 -22.07 14.35
C SER A 133 19.60 -23.40 14.08
N LYS A 134 19.96 -24.12 15.15
CA LYS A 134 20.54 -25.46 15.05
C LYS A 134 19.61 -26.49 14.35
N SER A 135 18.29 -26.26 14.38
CA SER A 135 17.31 -27.10 13.67
C SER A 135 17.17 -26.74 12.18
N GLY A 136 17.87 -25.71 11.71
CA GLY A 136 17.81 -25.25 10.32
C GLY A 136 16.76 -24.19 10.03
N GLU A 137 15.98 -23.75 11.02
CA GLU A 137 14.98 -22.70 10.83
C GLU A 137 15.66 -21.33 10.66
N MET A 138 15.21 -20.54 9.68
CA MET A 138 15.71 -19.18 9.46
C MET A 138 14.96 -18.18 10.34
N LEU A 139 15.69 -17.34 11.08
CA LEU A 139 15.09 -16.33 11.96
C LEU A 139 14.21 -15.33 11.19
N SER A 140 14.64 -14.89 10.00
CA SER A 140 13.84 -13.97 9.18
C SER A 140 12.50 -14.58 8.75
N GLU A 141 12.48 -15.87 8.40
CA GLU A 141 11.22 -16.58 8.11
C GLU A 141 10.35 -16.70 9.36
N ALA A 142 10.96 -17.01 10.51
CA ALA A 142 10.24 -17.15 11.78
C ALA A 142 9.58 -15.85 12.23
N LEU A 143 10.28 -14.73 12.14
CA LEU A 143 9.76 -13.41 12.49
C LEU A 143 8.58 -13.01 11.60
N VAL A 144 8.72 -13.13 10.29
CA VAL A 144 7.65 -12.77 9.34
C VAL A 144 6.44 -13.69 9.48
N ARG A 145 6.66 -14.99 9.65
CA ARG A 145 5.57 -15.98 9.84
C ARG A 145 4.74 -15.71 11.09
N ASN A 146 5.36 -15.17 12.13
CA ASN A 146 4.68 -14.81 13.37
C ASN A 146 4.20 -13.35 13.39
N GLY A 147 4.28 -12.60 12.28
CA GLY A 147 3.84 -11.21 12.22
C GLY A 147 4.65 -10.29 13.15
N LEU A 148 5.96 -10.51 13.27
CA LEU A 148 6.86 -9.76 14.15
C LEU A 148 7.89 -8.91 13.39
N ALA A 149 7.96 -9.06 12.07
CA ALA A 149 8.80 -8.26 11.20
C ALA A 149 8.12 -8.05 9.86
N ARG A 150 8.45 -6.94 9.21
CA ARG A 150 8.06 -6.66 7.82
C ARG A 150 9.14 -7.13 6.86
N ILE A 151 8.77 -7.39 5.61
CA ILE A 151 9.72 -7.64 4.54
C ILE A 151 10.31 -6.30 4.10
N TYR A 152 11.42 -5.91 4.72
CA TYR A 152 12.09 -4.63 4.52
C TYR A 152 13.59 -4.76 4.81
N GLY A 153 14.40 -3.82 4.32
CA GLY A 153 15.85 -3.83 4.54
C GLY A 153 16.63 -4.41 3.38
N MET A 154 17.92 -4.67 3.60
CA MET A 154 18.83 -5.04 2.51
C MET A 154 18.62 -6.49 2.09
N PRO A 155 18.41 -6.80 0.79
CA PRO A 155 18.50 -8.16 0.29
C PRO A 155 19.95 -8.54 0.02
N THR A 156 20.24 -9.84 0.02
CA THR A 156 21.55 -10.39 -0.35
C THR A 156 21.76 -10.38 -1.87
N LYS A 157 23.01 -10.29 -2.34
CA LYS A 157 23.36 -10.42 -3.77
C LYS A 157 23.91 -11.82 -4.05
N GLY A 158 23.46 -12.45 -5.12
CA GLY A 158 23.95 -13.76 -5.56
C GLY A 158 23.50 -14.93 -4.67
N ARG A 159 24.00 -16.13 -4.97
CA ARG A 159 23.64 -17.38 -4.30
C ARG A 159 24.35 -17.49 -2.95
N TRP A 160 23.66 -18.01 -1.93
CA TRP A 160 24.22 -18.28 -0.60
C TRP A 160 25.09 -19.55 -0.63
N PRO A 161 25.93 -19.81 0.39
CA PRO A 161 26.80 -20.99 0.44
C PRO A 161 26.08 -22.34 0.30
N ASP A 162 24.86 -22.44 0.82
CA ASP A 162 24.00 -23.64 0.74
C ASP A 162 23.19 -23.72 -0.56
N GLY A 163 23.44 -22.81 -1.50
CA GLY A 163 22.83 -22.79 -2.80
C GLY A 163 21.49 -22.04 -2.86
N VAL A 164 20.99 -21.48 -1.75
CA VAL A 164 19.73 -20.74 -1.75
C VAL A 164 19.85 -19.45 -2.57
N MET A 165 18.85 -19.18 -3.41
CA MET A 165 18.76 -17.93 -4.16
C MET A 165 17.99 -16.86 -3.38
N PRO A 166 18.41 -15.58 -3.41
CA PRO A 166 17.72 -14.47 -2.73
C PRO A 166 16.23 -14.38 -3.08
N ARG A 167 15.89 -14.60 -4.36
CA ARG A 167 14.50 -14.57 -4.83
C ARG A 167 13.66 -15.72 -4.25
N THR A 168 14.26 -16.91 -4.08
CA THR A 168 13.60 -18.05 -3.45
C THR A 168 13.29 -17.74 -1.99
N HIS A 169 14.25 -17.16 -1.27
CA HIS A 169 14.05 -16.75 0.12
C HIS A 169 12.96 -15.67 0.25
N LEU A 170 13.04 -14.62 -0.57
CA LEU A 170 12.04 -13.56 -0.60
C LEU A 170 10.63 -14.11 -0.89
N SER A 171 10.52 -15.10 -1.78
CA SER A 171 9.23 -15.74 -2.09
C SER A 171 8.65 -16.49 -0.87
N LYS A 172 9.49 -17.14 -0.07
CA LYS A 172 9.08 -17.75 1.21
C LYS A 172 8.63 -16.71 2.22
N LEU A 173 9.39 -15.62 2.37
CA LEU A 173 9.00 -14.51 3.26
C LEU A 173 7.63 -13.94 2.87
N LYS A 174 7.41 -13.66 1.58
CA LYS A 174 6.10 -13.21 1.07
C LYS A 174 4.98 -14.22 1.32
N GLN A 175 5.27 -15.51 1.24
CA GLN A 175 4.28 -16.54 1.58
C GLN A 175 3.95 -16.54 3.08
N HIS A 176 4.97 -16.44 3.93
CA HIS A 176 4.79 -16.33 5.38
C HIS A 176 4.01 -15.09 5.78
N GLU A 177 4.32 -13.93 5.22
CA GLU A 177 3.63 -12.67 5.51
C GLU A 177 2.16 -12.73 5.09
N ARG A 178 1.87 -13.19 3.86
CA ARG A 178 0.48 -13.36 3.40
C ARG A 178 -0.30 -14.34 4.28
N ASN A 179 0.34 -15.40 4.76
CA ASN A 179 -0.32 -16.32 5.68
C ASN A 179 -0.55 -15.66 7.05
N ALA A 180 0.41 -14.91 7.58
CA ALA A 180 0.27 -14.17 8.83
C ALA A 180 -0.85 -13.13 8.76
N GLN A 181 -0.92 -12.37 7.66
CA GLN A 181 -2.03 -11.45 7.36
C GLN A 181 -3.38 -12.18 7.34
N ARG A 182 -3.50 -13.24 6.53
CA ARG A 182 -4.75 -14.02 6.38
C ARG A 182 -5.23 -14.62 7.70
N THR A 183 -4.31 -15.07 8.53
CA THR A 183 -4.61 -15.73 9.82
C THR A 183 -4.63 -14.76 10.99
N ARG A 184 -4.43 -13.46 10.75
CA ARG A 184 -4.31 -12.42 11.80
C ARG A 184 -3.29 -12.81 12.88
N THR A 185 -2.13 -13.29 12.45
CA THR A 185 -1.04 -13.71 13.34
C THR A 185 -0.15 -12.53 13.70
N GLY A 186 0.22 -12.39 14.97
CA GLY A 186 1.12 -11.33 15.44
C GLY A 186 0.49 -9.96 15.29
N ILE A 187 1.28 -8.97 14.86
CA ILE A 187 0.79 -7.58 14.75
C ILE A 187 -0.37 -7.40 13.76
N TRP A 188 -0.55 -8.36 12.85
CA TRP A 188 -1.69 -8.39 11.93
C TRP A 188 -3.04 -8.64 12.64
N SER A 189 -3.07 -9.06 13.92
CA SER A 189 -4.31 -9.13 14.71
C SER A 189 -4.84 -7.78 15.16
N ASP A 190 -3.92 -6.83 15.36
CA ASP A 190 -4.21 -5.53 15.97
C ASP A 190 -4.47 -4.45 14.91
N SER A 191 -4.39 -4.84 13.64
CA SER A 191 -4.76 -3.99 12.51
C SER A 191 -6.29 -4.01 12.38
N PRO A 192 -6.99 -2.90 12.69
CA PRO A 192 -8.40 -2.79 12.38
C PRO A 192 -8.54 -2.81 10.86
N ASP A 193 -9.22 -3.81 10.30
CA ASP A 193 -9.54 -3.94 8.87
C ASP A 193 -8.37 -3.65 7.91
N SER A 194 -7.31 -4.44 8.07
CA SER A 194 -5.91 -4.30 7.59
C SER A 194 -5.63 -4.09 6.10
N LEU A 195 -6.64 -3.95 5.26
CA LEU A 195 -6.46 -3.82 3.80
C LEU A 195 -6.93 -2.46 3.26
N GLN A 196 -7.72 -1.70 4.03
CA GLN A 196 -8.09 -0.33 3.68
C GLN A 196 -6.98 0.69 3.97
N LEU A 197 -6.17 0.48 5.03
CA LEU A 197 -5.19 1.48 5.47
C LEU A 197 -3.84 1.39 4.74
N ALA A 198 -3.41 0.21 4.28
CA ALA A 198 -2.16 0.05 3.52
C ALA A 198 -2.20 0.82 2.19
N GLY A 199 -3.36 0.82 1.52
CA GLY A 199 -3.62 1.66 0.35
C GLY A 199 -3.66 3.15 0.70
N LEU A 200 -4.37 3.52 1.78
CA LEU A 200 -4.48 4.90 2.25
C LEU A 200 -3.11 5.53 2.58
N ASN A 201 -2.20 4.76 3.18
CA ASN A 201 -0.90 5.24 3.63
C ASN A 201 0.11 5.43 2.49
N ALA A 202 0.06 4.58 1.45
CA ALA A 202 0.82 4.81 0.21
C ALA A 202 0.32 6.08 -0.50
N LEU A 203 -0.99 6.32 -0.48
CA LEU A 203 -1.63 7.51 -1.05
C LEU A 203 -1.33 8.80 -0.27
N THR A 204 -1.21 8.72 1.06
CA THR A 204 -0.94 9.89 1.92
C THR A 204 0.54 10.28 1.94
N ALA A 205 1.46 9.31 1.83
CA ALA A 205 2.91 9.57 1.80
C ALA A 205 3.37 10.33 0.54
N ASP A 206 2.68 10.15 -0.59
CA ASP A 206 2.94 10.91 -1.83
C ASP A 206 2.47 12.37 -1.77
N ILE A 207 1.49 12.69 -0.91
CA ILE A 207 1.03 14.05 -0.66
C ILE A 207 2.07 14.81 0.18
N GLU A 208 2.54 14.21 1.28
CA GLU A 208 3.52 14.85 2.18
C GLU A 208 4.91 15.04 1.54
N ASN A 209 5.26 14.25 0.52
CA ASN A 209 6.57 14.34 -0.17
C ASN A 209 6.55 15.25 -1.41
N ARG A 210 5.37 15.74 -1.86
CA ARG A 210 5.23 16.65 -3.01
C ARG A 210 5.04 18.12 -2.64
N ASP A 211 4.72 18.43 -1.38
CA ASP A 211 4.61 19.82 -0.91
C ASP A 211 5.94 20.58 -0.83
N ALA A 212 7.05 19.97 -1.25
CA ALA A 212 8.34 20.66 -1.42
C ALA A 212 8.57 21.26 -2.83
N ALA A 213 7.76 20.96 -3.85
CA ALA A 213 7.89 21.60 -5.17
C ALA A 213 6.68 21.37 -6.10
N ALA A 214 5.73 22.30 -6.13
CA ALA A 214 5.21 22.96 -7.34
C ALA A 214 3.86 23.68 -7.08
N THR A 215 3.81 24.94 -7.51
CA THR A 215 2.61 25.79 -7.61
C THR A 215 1.57 25.20 -8.59
N PRO A 216 0.27 25.54 -8.44
CA PRO A 216 -0.84 24.82 -9.08
C PRO A 216 -1.03 25.27 -10.53
N SER A 217 -1.15 24.32 -11.45
CA SER A 217 -1.54 24.60 -12.84
C SER A 217 -2.70 23.70 -13.28
N SER A 218 -3.77 24.38 -13.66
CA SER A 218 -4.91 23.97 -14.49
C SER A 218 -5.69 22.72 -14.10
N THR A 219 -6.79 22.97 -13.40
CA THR A 219 -8.01 22.16 -13.33
C THR A 219 -8.46 21.73 -14.73
N LYS A 220 -8.35 20.43 -15.05
CA LYS A 220 -9.30 19.78 -15.95
C LYS A 220 -10.15 18.85 -15.12
N ALA A 221 -11.30 19.37 -14.69
CA ALA A 221 -12.40 18.56 -14.20
C ALA A 221 -12.73 17.53 -15.29
N VAL A 222 -12.84 16.27 -14.90
CA VAL A 222 -13.47 15.24 -15.74
C VAL A 222 -14.87 15.75 -16.04
N VAL A 223 -15.09 16.09 -17.30
CA VAL A 223 -16.33 16.67 -17.78
C VAL A 223 -17.41 15.60 -17.61
N VAL A 224 -18.26 15.75 -16.60
CA VAL A 224 -19.56 15.08 -16.58
C VAL A 224 -20.28 15.60 -17.83
N SER A 225 -20.45 14.73 -18.82
CA SER A 225 -21.23 15.04 -20.00
C SER A 225 -22.62 15.50 -19.55
N THR A 226 -23.01 16.71 -19.93
CA THR A 226 -24.32 17.30 -19.64
C THR A 226 -25.46 16.70 -20.49
N ALA A 227 -25.19 15.63 -21.24
CA ALA A 227 -26.20 14.86 -21.95
C ALA A 227 -26.85 13.87 -20.97
N SER A 228 -28.19 13.85 -20.92
CA SER A 228 -28.92 12.87 -20.11
C SER A 228 -28.51 11.45 -20.50
N ARG A 229 -28.23 10.61 -19.50
CA ARG A 229 -27.92 9.18 -19.67
C ARG A 229 -29.04 8.40 -20.36
N THR A 230 -30.25 8.94 -20.33
CA THR A 230 -31.44 8.32 -20.93
C THR A 230 -31.73 8.77 -22.36
N GLY A 231 -30.98 9.77 -22.86
CA GLY A 231 -31.29 10.44 -24.14
C GLY A 231 -32.56 11.29 -24.11
N LYS A 232 -33.26 11.38 -22.97
CA LYS A 232 -34.45 12.19 -22.77
C LYS A 232 -34.10 13.56 -22.19
N LEU A 233 -34.94 14.55 -22.45
CA LEU A 233 -34.79 15.88 -21.90
C LEU A 233 -35.26 15.95 -20.44
N ILE A 234 -34.42 16.50 -19.54
CA ILE A 234 -34.73 16.62 -18.12
C ILE A 234 -35.39 17.98 -17.83
N LEU A 235 -36.68 17.98 -17.47
CA LEU A 235 -37.48 19.20 -17.35
C LEU A 235 -36.96 20.16 -16.28
N ASN A 236 -36.43 19.65 -15.16
CA ASN A 236 -35.97 20.48 -14.04
C ASN A 236 -34.59 21.13 -14.28
N THR A 237 -33.84 20.70 -15.30
CA THR A 237 -32.48 21.21 -15.58
C THR A 237 -32.28 21.70 -17.02
N ALA A 238 -33.20 21.40 -17.94
CA ALA A 238 -33.12 21.81 -19.34
C ALA A 238 -32.93 23.32 -19.54
N SER A 239 -32.19 23.70 -20.58
CA SER A 239 -32.14 25.10 -21.04
C SER A 239 -33.44 25.49 -21.75
N ALA A 240 -33.65 26.79 -21.97
CA ALA A 240 -34.82 27.26 -22.72
C ALA A 240 -34.84 26.68 -24.14
N GLU A 241 -33.69 26.69 -24.83
CA GLU A 241 -33.54 26.17 -26.19
C GLU A 241 -33.83 24.67 -26.27
N GLN A 242 -33.42 23.91 -25.25
CA GLN A 242 -33.73 22.48 -25.20
C GLN A 242 -35.24 22.25 -24.98
N LEU A 243 -35.89 23.04 -24.13
CA LEU A 243 -37.35 22.96 -23.95
C LEU A 243 -38.12 23.36 -25.22
N GLU A 244 -37.62 24.34 -25.97
CA GLU A 244 -38.20 24.77 -27.26
C GLU A 244 -38.08 23.72 -28.36
N SER A 245 -37.19 22.73 -28.22
CA SER A 245 -37.13 21.59 -29.14
C SER A 245 -38.33 20.64 -29.01
N LEU A 246 -39.11 20.75 -27.92
CA LEU A 246 -40.29 19.91 -27.71
C LEU A 246 -41.47 20.36 -28.58
N PRO A 247 -42.20 19.42 -29.23
CA PRO A 247 -43.39 19.72 -30.01
C PRO A 247 -44.40 20.62 -29.26
N GLY A 248 -44.65 21.82 -29.80
CA GLY A 248 -45.66 22.75 -29.26
C GLY A 248 -45.22 23.59 -28.07
N ILE A 249 -43.93 23.57 -27.71
CA ILE A 249 -43.31 24.45 -26.72
C ILE A 249 -42.49 25.54 -27.44
N GLY A 250 -42.90 26.79 -27.29
CA GLY A 250 -42.13 27.95 -27.78
C GLY A 250 -41.53 28.77 -26.63
N PRO A 251 -40.81 29.87 -26.91
CA PRO A 251 -40.05 30.63 -25.91
C PRO A 251 -40.84 31.03 -24.66
N ALA A 252 -42.09 31.48 -24.84
CA ALA A 252 -42.95 31.88 -23.71
C ALA A 252 -43.34 30.70 -22.80
N LEU A 253 -43.59 29.52 -23.38
CA LEU A 253 -43.91 28.31 -22.62
C LEU A 253 -42.64 27.72 -21.99
N ALA A 254 -41.50 27.73 -22.68
CA ALA A 254 -40.22 27.32 -22.12
C ALA A 254 -39.86 28.17 -20.89
N ALA A 255 -40.01 29.49 -20.96
CA ALA A 255 -39.82 30.39 -19.83
C ALA A 255 -40.78 30.06 -18.66
N SER A 256 -42.03 29.72 -18.96
CA SER A 256 -43.02 29.35 -17.95
C SER A 256 -42.69 28.01 -17.27
N ILE A 257 -42.17 27.03 -18.02
CA ILE A 257 -41.68 25.75 -17.48
C ILE A 257 -40.50 25.98 -16.54
N ILE A 258 -39.53 26.83 -16.91
CA ILE A 258 -38.39 27.19 -16.06
C ILE A 258 -38.87 27.87 -14.77
N ALA A 259 -39.82 28.80 -14.88
CA ALA A 259 -40.38 29.51 -13.73
C ALA A 259 -41.18 28.60 -12.77
N ALA A 260 -41.72 27.48 -13.28
CA ALA A 260 -42.51 26.52 -12.50
C ALA A 260 -41.67 25.44 -11.79
N ARG A 261 -40.33 25.45 -11.94
CA ARG A 261 -39.46 24.46 -11.29
C ARG A 261 -39.48 24.58 -9.77
N PRO A 262 -39.40 23.47 -9.01
CA PRO A 262 -39.28 22.08 -9.49
C PRO A 262 -40.64 21.47 -9.88
N ILE A 263 -40.63 20.68 -10.96
CA ILE A 263 -41.77 19.94 -11.50
C ILE A 263 -41.70 18.50 -10.95
N ALA A 264 -42.74 18.06 -10.23
CA ALA A 264 -42.75 16.76 -9.57
C ALA A 264 -43.15 15.61 -10.50
N ALA A 265 -44.14 15.84 -11.38
CA ALA A 265 -44.57 14.88 -12.40
C ALA A 265 -44.71 15.55 -13.76
N VAL A 266 -44.53 14.80 -14.85
CA VAL A 266 -44.69 15.32 -16.24
C VAL A 266 -46.09 15.92 -16.45
N ASP A 267 -47.13 15.34 -15.83
CA ASP A 267 -48.50 15.82 -15.92
C ASP A 267 -48.73 17.16 -15.21
N ASP A 268 -47.85 17.54 -14.27
CA ASP A 268 -47.94 18.84 -13.59
C ASP A 268 -47.69 20.02 -14.54
N LEU A 269 -47.10 19.78 -15.71
CA LEU A 269 -46.99 20.78 -16.77
C LEU A 269 -48.36 21.33 -17.19
N ALA A 270 -49.45 20.57 -17.03
CA ALA A 270 -50.81 21.03 -17.34
C ALA A 270 -51.30 22.16 -16.41
N LYS A 271 -50.59 22.42 -15.29
CA LYS A 271 -50.86 23.56 -14.41
C LYS A 271 -50.36 24.89 -15.00
N ILE A 272 -49.48 24.83 -16.01
CA ILE A 272 -48.95 26.00 -16.70
C ILE A 272 -49.93 26.41 -17.79
N SER A 273 -50.41 27.65 -17.73
CA SER A 273 -51.33 28.20 -18.72
C SER A 273 -50.75 28.07 -20.14
N GLY A 274 -51.50 27.44 -21.05
CA GLY A 274 -51.09 27.21 -22.43
C GLY A 274 -50.45 25.84 -22.72
N ILE A 275 -50.22 25.01 -21.69
CA ILE A 275 -49.82 23.60 -21.82
C ILE A 275 -51.02 22.70 -21.46
N THR A 276 -51.41 21.83 -22.38
CA THR A 276 -52.54 20.89 -22.20
C THR A 276 -52.04 19.44 -22.19
N LEU A 277 -52.83 18.51 -21.66
CA LEU A 277 -52.49 17.07 -21.66
C LEU A 277 -52.18 16.56 -23.07
N ASN A 278 -52.97 16.95 -24.08
CA ASN A 278 -52.72 16.57 -25.48
C ASN A 278 -51.35 17.04 -26.01
N LYS A 279 -50.86 18.21 -25.56
CA LYS A 279 -49.51 18.67 -25.93
C LYS A 279 -48.45 17.83 -25.21
N ILE A 280 -48.66 17.54 -23.92
CA ILE A 280 -47.76 16.72 -23.12
C ILE A 280 -47.59 15.33 -23.75
N ASP A 281 -48.68 14.71 -24.18
CA ASP A 281 -48.64 13.37 -24.78
C ASP A 281 -47.80 13.30 -26.06
N ALA A 282 -47.69 14.40 -26.83
CA ALA A 282 -46.86 14.46 -28.03
C ALA A 282 -45.35 14.35 -27.75
N PHE A 283 -44.91 14.69 -26.54
CA PHE A 283 -43.50 14.65 -26.15
C PHE A 283 -43.21 13.85 -24.87
N ARG A 284 -44.22 13.22 -24.27
CA ARG A 284 -44.12 12.46 -23.01
C ARG A 284 -42.99 11.44 -23.00
N ASN A 285 -42.75 10.77 -24.12
CA ASN A 285 -41.70 9.76 -24.23
C ASN A 285 -40.29 10.33 -24.40
N GLN A 286 -40.18 11.65 -24.62
CA GLN A 286 -38.92 12.36 -24.86
C GLN A 286 -38.41 13.08 -23.61
N VAL A 287 -39.19 13.13 -22.52
CA VAL A 287 -38.87 13.92 -21.32
C VAL A 287 -38.89 13.08 -20.04
N LEU A 288 -38.19 13.58 -19.02
CA LEU A 288 -38.27 13.14 -17.63
C LEU A 288 -38.28 14.38 -16.73
N THR A 289 -38.84 14.29 -15.53
CA THR A 289 -38.79 15.41 -14.57
C THR A 289 -37.37 15.61 -14.06
N ASP A 290 -36.76 14.52 -13.59
CA ASP A 290 -35.40 14.44 -13.09
C ASP A 290 -34.68 13.25 -13.72
N GLU A 291 -33.35 13.29 -13.70
CA GLU A 291 -32.58 12.13 -14.16
C GLU A 291 -32.75 10.98 -13.16
N PRO A 292 -33.07 9.74 -13.62
CA PRO A 292 -33.16 8.62 -12.71
C PRO A 292 -31.81 8.38 -12.02
N PRO A 293 -31.82 7.89 -10.77
CA PRO A 293 -30.59 7.53 -10.09
C PRO A 293 -29.82 6.51 -10.95
N PRO A 294 -28.49 6.60 -11.01
CA PRO A 294 -27.70 5.63 -11.75
C PRO A 294 -27.94 4.19 -11.28
N PRO A 295 -27.73 3.19 -12.16
CA PRO A 295 -27.93 1.79 -11.79
C PRO A 295 -27.08 1.45 -10.56
N PRO A 296 -27.61 0.78 -9.53
CA PRO A 296 -26.83 0.39 -8.36
C PRO A 296 -25.58 -0.40 -8.76
N GLN A 297 -24.53 -0.34 -7.93
CA GLN A 297 -23.27 -1.04 -8.18
C GLN A 297 -22.60 -0.64 -9.51
N THR A 298 -22.67 0.64 -9.85
CA THR A 298 -21.95 1.24 -10.98
C THR A 298 -21.15 2.44 -10.52
N ALA A 299 -20.18 2.87 -11.33
CA ALA A 299 -19.36 4.04 -11.05
C ALA A 299 -20.22 5.29 -10.84
N ALA A 300 -21.15 5.57 -11.75
CA ALA A 300 -22.04 6.71 -11.70
C ALA A 300 -22.88 6.74 -10.42
N PHE A 301 -23.33 5.57 -9.93
CA PHE A 301 -24.10 5.49 -8.68
C PHE A 301 -23.31 6.00 -7.49
N TYR A 302 -22.07 5.56 -7.35
CA TYR A 302 -21.20 6.01 -6.26
C TYR A 302 -20.76 7.47 -6.42
N LEU A 303 -20.49 7.90 -7.65
CA LEU A 303 -20.05 9.27 -7.93
C LEU A 303 -21.17 10.30 -7.76
N ALA A 304 -22.44 9.92 -7.92
CA ALA A 304 -23.59 10.81 -7.72
C ALA A 304 -23.80 11.20 -6.25
N ASP A 305 -23.27 10.41 -5.30
CA ASP A 305 -23.36 10.65 -3.85
C ASP A 305 -22.02 10.33 -3.20
N ILE A 306 -20.95 10.91 -3.77
CA ILE A 306 -19.58 10.57 -3.39
C ILE A 306 -19.32 10.77 -1.90
N ASP A 307 -19.88 11.82 -1.28
CA ASP A 307 -19.67 12.13 0.14
C ASP A 307 -20.14 11.00 1.06
N SER A 308 -21.18 10.26 0.66
CA SER A 308 -21.71 9.13 1.42
C SER A 308 -20.86 7.87 1.28
N TYR A 309 -20.08 7.74 0.21
CA TYR A 309 -19.33 6.53 -0.14
C TYR A 309 -17.82 6.67 -0.12
N LEU A 310 -17.30 7.90 -0.05
CA LEU A 310 -15.86 8.15 -0.01
C LEU A 310 -15.24 7.47 1.23
N ASN A 311 -14.08 6.84 1.02
CA ASN A 311 -13.35 6.06 2.01
C ASN A 311 -14.14 4.83 2.53
N LYS A 312 -15.09 4.31 1.74
CA LYS A 312 -15.80 3.06 2.03
C LYS A 312 -15.62 2.06 0.89
N ASP A 313 -15.84 0.79 1.19
CA ASP A 313 -15.89 -0.25 0.16
C ASP A 313 -17.09 -0.02 -0.76
N ALA A 314 -16.82 0.08 -2.06
CA ALA A 314 -17.79 0.15 -3.13
C ALA A 314 -17.68 -1.11 -4.00
N THR A 315 -18.82 -1.67 -4.39
CA THR A 315 -18.88 -2.85 -5.26
C THR A 315 -19.48 -2.45 -6.59
N VAL A 316 -18.71 -2.62 -7.66
CA VAL A 316 -19.16 -2.35 -9.03
C VAL A 316 -19.29 -3.65 -9.82
N ILE A 317 -20.22 -3.68 -10.77
CA ILE A 317 -20.30 -4.74 -11.76
C ILE A 317 -19.50 -4.30 -12.99
N VAL A 318 -18.44 -5.03 -13.28
CA VAL A 318 -17.48 -4.70 -14.35
C VAL A 318 -18.02 -5.21 -15.68
N ALA A 319 -18.22 -4.30 -16.62
CA ALA A 319 -18.60 -4.60 -18.00
C ALA A 319 -17.36 -4.87 -18.87
N SER A 320 -16.32 -4.07 -18.71
CA SER A 320 -15.03 -4.25 -19.39
C SER A 320 -13.91 -3.55 -18.63
N VAL A 321 -12.68 -3.94 -18.96
CA VAL A 321 -11.46 -3.34 -18.40
C VAL A 321 -10.61 -2.84 -19.54
N ALA A 322 -10.21 -1.57 -19.46
CA ALA A 322 -9.26 -0.94 -20.37
C ALA A 322 -8.00 -0.52 -19.63
N GLN A 323 -6.91 -0.30 -20.38
CA GLN A 323 -5.72 0.32 -19.82
C GLN A 323 -6.03 1.79 -19.48
N SER A 324 -5.52 2.27 -18.34
CA SER A 324 -5.65 3.67 -17.94
C SER A 324 -4.31 4.37 -18.02
N ASP A 325 -4.34 5.63 -18.47
CA ASP A 325 -3.17 6.53 -18.45
C ASP A 325 -2.98 7.22 -17.09
N LEU A 326 -3.84 6.91 -16.11
CA LEU A 326 -3.75 7.47 -14.77
C LEU A 326 -2.46 7.04 -14.08
N SER A 327 -1.71 8.00 -13.55
CA SER A 327 -0.51 7.74 -12.77
C SER A 327 -0.87 6.96 -11.49
N ALA A 328 -0.39 5.72 -11.42
CA ALA A 328 -0.53 4.87 -10.25
C ALA A 328 0.68 5.02 -9.31
N PRO A 329 0.50 4.83 -8.00
CA PRO A 329 1.61 4.70 -7.05
C PRO A 329 2.51 3.50 -7.39
N ASP A 330 3.74 3.51 -6.85
CA ASP A 330 4.65 2.36 -6.96
C ASP A 330 4.00 1.07 -6.46
N SER A 331 4.23 -0.03 -7.17
CA SER A 331 3.60 -1.36 -6.92
C SER A 331 2.12 -1.47 -7.28
N PHE A 332 1.53 -0.45 -7.91
CA PHE A 332 0.19 -0.48 -8.47
C PHE A 332 0.20 -0.14 -9.95
N ARG A 333 -0.79 -0.66 -10.65
CA ARG A 333 -1.13 -0.27 -12.02
C ARG A 333 -2.58 0.17 -12.09
N ALA A 334 -2.81 1.22 -12.85
CA ALA A 334 -4.15 1.72 -13.11
C ALA A 334 -4.79 0.94 -14.26
N VAL A 335 -6.07 0.64 -14.08
CA VAL A 335 -6.99 0.21 -15.13
C VAL A 335 -8.20 1.13 -15.14
N LEU A 336 -8.93 1.16 -16.24
CA LEU A 336 -10.23 1.83 -16.31
C LEU A 336 -11.31 0.76 -16.35
N LEU A 337 -12.23 0.81 -15.40
CA LEU A 337 -13.36 -0.12 -15.34
C LEU A 337 -14.57 0.54 -15.99
N ASP A 338 -15.08 -0.04 -17.06
CA ASP A 338 -16.45 0.21 -17.51
C ASP A 338 -17.39 -0.55 -16.59
N THR A 339 -18.45 0.12 -16.11
CA THR A 339 -19.42 -0.49 -15.20
C THR A 339 -20.80 -0.51 -15.82
N ALA A 340 -21.51 -1.63 -15.64
CA ALA A 340 -22.89 -1.77 -16.09
C ALA A 340 -23.62 -2.77 -15.19
N ASN A 341 -24.89 -2.49 -14.90
CA ASN A 341 -25.75 -3.40 -14.15
C ASN A 341 -27.09 -3.54 -14.88
N GLN A 342 -27.64 -4.76 -14.95
CA GLN A 342 -28.89 -5.07 -15.65
C GLN A 342 -28.95 -4.54 -17.10
N ASN A 343 -27.82 -4.60 -17.81
CA ASN A 343 -27.63 -4.06 -19.18
C ASN A 343 -27.70 -2.52 -19.30
N GLU A 344 -27.73 -1.79 -18.20
CA GLU A 344 -27.63 -0.33 -18.19
C GLU A 344 -26.20 0.10 -17.88
N ALA A 345 -25.63 0.92 -18.75
CA ALA A 345 -24.30 1.48 -18.56
C ALA A 345 -24.32 2.47 -17.38
N GLY A 346 -23.34 2.34 -16.48
CA GLY A 346 -23.22 3.17 -15.29
C GLY A 346 -21.87 3.86 -15.18
N GLY A 347 -21.26 4.19 -16.32
CA GLY A 347 -20.03 5.00 -16.39
C GLY A 347 -18.76 4.22 -16.08
N GLN A 348 -17.66 4.97 -16.04
CA GLN A 348 -16.30 4.47 -15.87
C GLN A 348 -15.70 4.93 -14.55
N ILE A 349 -14.83 4.11 -13.96
CA ILE A 349 -14.02 4.51 -12.81
C ILE A 349 -12.62 3.90 -12.90
N PRO A 350 -11.55 4.69 -12.69
CA PRO A 350 -10.20 4.12 -12.61
C PRO A 350 -10.10 3.22 -11.38
N ALA A 351 -9.37 2.12 -11.52
CA ALA A 351 -9.03 1.25 -10.41
C ALA A 351 -7.52 1.05 -10.29
N LEU A 352 -7.02 1.11 -9.07
CA LEU A 352 -5.62 0.83 -8.75
C LEU A 352 -5.50 -0.62 -8.32
N ILE A 353 -4.79 -1.41 -9.12
CA ILE A 353 -4.61 -2.84 -8.93
C ILE A 353 -3.15 -3.10 -8.55
N PRO A 354 -2.85 -3.84 -7.48
CA PRO A 354 -1.48 -4.19 -7.13
C PRO A 354 -0.81 -4.96 -8.28
N ASP A 355 0.46 -4.66 -8.54
CA ASP A 355 1.24 -5.25 -9.63
C ASP A 355 1.20 -6.78 -9.63
N GLU A 356 1.26 -7.38 -8.44
CA GLU A 356 1.25 -8.83 -8.28
C GLU A 356 -0.07 -9.51 -8.66
N PHE A 357 -1.17 -8.75 -8.74
CA PHE A 357 -2.48 -9.26 -9.15
C PHE A 357 -2.89 -8.78 -10.53
N TYR A 358 -2.17 -7.83 -11.14
CA TYR A 358 -2.61 -7.17 -12.36
C TYR A 358 -2.94 -8.16 -13.48
N ASP A 359 -2.03 -9.06 -13.83
CA ASP A 359 -2.26 -9.99 -14.95
C ASP A 359 -3.44 -10.92 -14.68
N SER A 360 -3.55 -11.42 -13.44
CA SER A 360 -4.69 -12.26 -13.02
C SER A 360 -6.01 -11.50 -12.98
N PHE A 361 -5.97 -10.20 -12.62
CA PHE A 361 -7.12 -9.32 -12.61
C PHE A 361 -7.61 -9.08 -14.04
N ILE A 362 -6.70 -8.71 -14.96
CA ILE A 362 -7.03 -8.52 -16.37
C ILE A 362 -7.66 -9.80 -16.94
N GLN A 363 -7.04 -10.96 -16.71
CA GLN A 363 -7.59 -12.24 -17.17
C GLN A 363 -8.97 -12.53 -16.56
N TYR A 364 -9.16 -12.27 -15.27
CA TYR A 364 -10.43 -12.51 -14.59
C TYR A 364 -11.55 -11.60 -15.10
N TYR A 365 -11.27 -10.34 -15.44
CA TYR A 365 -12.29 -9.41 -15.93
C TYR A 365 -12.38 -9.30 -17.46
N GLN A 366 -11.82 -10.27 -18.19
CA GLN A 366 -12.14 -10.46 -19.61
C GLN A 366 -13.61 -10.88 -19.82
N GLU A 367 -14.21 -11.53 -18.82
CA GLU A 367 -15.62 -11.86 -18.82
C GLU A 367 -16.44 -10.73 -18.16
N PRO A 368 -17.46 -10.18 -18.86
CA PRO A 368 -18.30 -9.11 -18.34
C PRO A 368 -19.23 -9.61 -17.22
N GLY A 369 -19.78 -8.68 -16.44
CA GLY A 369 -20.80 -8.95 -15.43
C GLY A 369 -20.24 -9.43 -14.09
N ARG A 370 -18.91 -9.45 -13.91
CA ARG A 370 -18.27 -9.85 -12.66
C ARG A 370 -18.22 -8.68 -11.67
N SER A 371 -18.48 -8.96 -10.40
CA SER A 371 -18.40 -7.95 -9.34
C SER A 371 -16.96 -7.69 -8.91
N PHE A 372 -16.58 -6.43 -8.82
CA PHE A 372 -15.35 -5.96 -8.22
C PHE A 372 -15.67 -5.11 -6.99
N THR A 373 -15.11 -5.45 -5.83
CA THR A 373 -15.16 -4.61 -4.63
C THR A 373 -13.79 -3.96 -4.41
N GLY A 374 -13.80 -2.64 -4.18
CA GLY A 374 -12.61 -1.88 -3.81
C GLY A 374 -12.97 -0.69 -2.92
N LEU A 375 -11.97 -0.11 -2.28
CA LEU A 375 -12.12 1.11 -1.50
C LEU A 375 -12.29 2.30 -2.46
N LEU A 376 -13.40 3.04 -2.34
CA LEU A 376 -13.59 4.29 -3.08
C LEU A 376 -12.74 5.39 -2.43
N PHE A 377 -11.78 5.94 -3.17
CA PHE A 377 -10.77 6.83 -2.62
C PHE A 377 -10.43 8.00 -3.56
N GLN A 378 -9.92 9.10 -2.99
CA GLN A 378 -9.47 10.26 -3.76
C GLN A 378 -7.96 10.19 -4.00
N HIS A 379 -7.54 9.94 -5.25
CA HIS A 379 -6.13 9.92 -5.66
C HIS A 379 -5.81 11.11 -6.58
N ASN A 380 -5.04 12.07 -6.07
CA ASN A 380 -4.84 13.37 -6.72
C ASN A 380 -6.21 14.03 -7.04
N ALA A 381 -6.41 14.43 -8.29
CA ALA A 381 -7.66 15.03 -8.77
C ALA A 381 -8.73 13.98 -9.19
N ASN A 382 -8.46 12.67 -9.05
CA ASN A 382 -9.36 11.62 -9.53
C ASN A 382 -9.93 10.80 -8.36
N THR A 383 -11.21 10.42 -8.48
CA THR A 383 -11.80 9.38 -7.64
C THR A 383 -11.51 8.02 -8.25
N VAL A 384 -11.02 7.08 -7.46
CA VAL A 384 -10.58 5.74 -7.91
C VAL A 384 -11.12 4.65 -7.00
N LEU A 385 -11.20 3.42 -7.51
CA LEU A 385 -11.34 2.22 -6.69
C LEU A 385 -9.97 1.61 -6.42
N VAL A 386 -9.59 1.49 -5.16
CA VAL A 386 -8.37 0.78 -4.78
C VAL A 386 -8.73 -0.66 -4.50
N TYR A 387 -8.09 -1.61 -5.18
CA TYR A 387 -8.30 -3.03 -4.92
C TYR A 387 -8.09 -3.32 -3.43
N SER A 388 -9.13 -3.82 -2.76
CA SER A 388 -9.07 -4.31 -1.38
C SER A 388 -9.37 -5.79 -1.39
N ARG A 389 -8.53 -6.59 -0.71
CA ARG A 389 -8.85 -8.01 -0.54
C ARG A 389 -9.87 -8.12 0.60
N LYS A 390 -10.93 -8.90 0.40
CA LYS A 390 -11.77 -9.36 1.50
C LYS A 390 -11.20 -10.63 2.13
#